data_AF-A0A2E0X473-F1
#
_entry.id   AF-A0A2E0X473-F1
#
_cell.length_a   1.000
_cell.length_b   1.000
_cell.length_c   1.000
_cell.angle_alpha   90.00
_cell.angle_beta   90.00
_cell.angle_gamma   90.00
#
_symmetry.space_group_name_H-M   'P 1'
#
loop_
_entity.id
_entity.type
_entity.pdbx_description
1 polymer ?
#
loop_
_entity_poly.entity_id
_entity_poly.type
_entity_poly.pdbx_seq_one_letter_code
_entity_poly.pdbx_strand_id
1 'polypeptide(L)'
;MSTASPAAAAVRISLRELLVLAAAAAVGCAAMQSADEMWLAVVGSGMLLAFMAMAVLAVVERGARQAFAIGFVLCATIYRVLLVGSGQEMDPYAGRLPTSRLLRTAYEAVRDEWYVDAATGRRFRRRDNPAAADAASKQDALQQQLSGWTPLGALKATAYYAGEKPVRAEFMALGHALITCLAGYLGGRFAVFVYAGRVRREALASTTATPL
;
A
#
# COMPACT_ATOMS: atom_id res chain seq x y z
N MET A 1 -9.66 46.36 -21.96
CA MET A 1 -10.44 45.20 -21.46
C MET A 1 -9.51 44.01 -21.42
N SER A 2 -9.09 43.58 -20.24
CA SER A 2 -8.12 42.48 -20.08
C SER A 2 -8.88 41.15 -20.05
N THR A 3 -8.73 40.35 -21.09
CA THR A 3 -9.18 38.95 -21.13
C THR A 3 -8.28 38.14 -20.20
N ALA A 4 -8.60 38.13 -18.90
CA ALA A 4 -7.93 37.25 -17.95
C ALA A 4 -8.11 35.81 -18.44
N SER A 5 -7.01 35.25 -18.93
CA SER A 5 -6.97 33.89 -19.47
C SER A 5 -7.50 32.93 -18.40
N PRO A 6 -8.40 31.99 -18.75
CA PRO A 6 -8.86 30.93 -17.84
C PRO A 6 -7.72 29.93 -17.62
N ALA A 7 -6.59 30.43 -17.09
CA ALA A 7 -5.43 29.66 -16.72
C ALA A 7 -5.93 28.56 -15.80
N ALA A 8 -5.74 27.33 -16.28
CA ALA A 8 -6.16 26.10 -15.66
C ALA A 8 -6.01 26.24 -14.14
N ALA A 9 -7.12 26.09 -13.41
CA ALA A 9 -7.13 26.10 -11.97
C ALA A 9 -6.29 24.92 -11.49
N ALA A 10 -4.97 25.11 -11.47
CA ALA A 10 -4.01 24.12 -11.07
C ALA A 10 -4.36 23.69 -9.65
N VAL A 11 -4.32 22.39 -9.40
CA VAL A 11 -4.61 21.81 -8.09
C VAL A 11 -3.64 22.45 -7.09
N ARG A 12 -4.13 23.42 -6.31
CA ARG A 12 -3.33 24.06 -5.28
C ARG A 12 -3.22 23.09 -4.12
N ILE A 13 -2.04 22.47 -3.98
CA ILE A 13 -1.65 21.72 -2.80
C ILE A 13 -1.04 22.74 -1.84
N SER A 14 -1.60 22.86 -0.64
CA SER A 14 -1.03 23.76 0.36
C SER A 14 0.29 23.20 0.90
N LEU A 15 1.22 24.07 1.32
CA LEU A 15 2.47 23.62 1.96
C LEU A 15 2.18 22.71 3.17
N ARG A 16 1.16 23.04 3.96
CA ARG A 16 0.71 22.21 5.10
C ARG A 16 0.30 20.81 4.66
N GLU A 17 -0.48 20.71 3.58
CA GLU A 17 -0.93 19.43 3.02
C GLU A 17 0.24 18.61 2.50
N LEU A 18 1.19 19.24 1.80
CA LEU A 18 2.41 18.59 1.36
C LEU A 18 3.24 18.05 2.53
N LEU A 19 3.40 18.83 3.60
CA LEU A 19 4.12 18.39 4.81
C LEU A 19 3.43 17.21 5.50
N VAL A 20 2.10 17.21 5.57
CA VAL A 20 1.33 16.09 6.13
C VAL A 20 1.49 14.84 5.27
N LEU A 21 1.43 14.96 3.94
CA LEU A 21 1.65 13.83 3.03
C LEU A 21 3.07 13.29 3.13
N ALA A 22 4.07 14.17 3.23
CA ALA A 22 5.47 13.77 3.40
C ALA A 22 5.68 13.04 4.75
N ALA A 23 5.10 13.54 5.84
CA ALA A 23 5.16 12.87 7.14
C ALA A 23 4.46 11.50 7.11
N ALA A 24 3.28 11.40 6.49
CA ALA A 24 2.58 10.13 6.32
C ALA A 24 3.38 9.14 5.48
N ALA A 25 4.03 9.60 4.40
CA ALA A 25 4.90 8.77 3.58
C ALA A 25 6.14 8.28 4.36
N ALA A 26 6.77 9.15 5.15
CA ALA A 26 7.91 8.78 5.99
C ALA A 26 7.54 7.71 7.03
N VAL A 27 6.40 7.89 7.72
CA VAL A 27 5.87 6.88 8.66
C VAL A 27 5.53 5.58 7.95
N GLY A 28 4.93 5.65 6.75
CA GLY A 28 4.64 4.48 5.93
C GLY A 28 5.89 3.70 5.54
N CYS A 29 6.95 4.40 5.09
CA CYS A 29 8.24 3.77 4.78
C CYS A 29 8.88 3.12 6.01
N ALA A 30 8.85 3.80 7.16
CA ALA A 30 9.36 3.25 8.42
C ALA A 30 8.58 2.00 8.87
N ALA A 31 7.25 2.03 8.75
CA ALA A 31 6.38 0.91 9.04
C ALA A 31 6.66 -0.28 8.11
N MET A 32 6.89 -0.03 6.82
CA MET A 32 7.26 -1.09 5.86
C MET A 32 8.63 -1.70 6.16
N GLN A 33 9.61 -0.90 6.59
CA GLN A 33 10.93 -1.41 6.97
C GLN A 33 10.89 -2.31 8.20
N SER A 34 10.02 -1.97 9.16
CA SER A 34 9.87 -2.70 10.42
C SER A 34 8.57 -3.49 10.46
N ALA A 35 8.06 -3.94 9.31
CA ALA A 35 6.74 -4.56 9.23
C ALA A 35 6.68 -5.80 10.14
N ASP A 36 5.87 -5.63 11.19
CA ASP A 36 5.53 -6.59 12.22
C ASP A 36 4.03 -6.48 12.55
N GLU A 37 3.53 -7.39 13.40
CA GLU A 37 2.13 -7.39 13.83
C GLU A 37 1.68 -6.07 14.48
N MET A 38 2.59 -5.37 15.17
CA MET A 38 2.29 -4.11 15.84
C MET A 38 2.04 -2.98 14.83
N TRP A 39 2.92 -2.83 13.83
CA TRP A 39 2.72 -1.86 12.75
C TRP A 39 1.46 -2.15 11.95
N LEU A 40 1.19 -3.43 11.67
CA LEU A 40 -0.03 -3.84 11.00
C LEU A 40 -1.27 -3.44 11.81
N ALA A 41 -1.28 -3.66 13.13
CA ALA A 41 -2.36 -3.24 14.00
C ALA A 41 -2.52 -1.71 14.01
N VAL A 42 -1.43 -0.96 14.21
CA VAL A 42 -1.47 0.52 14.28
C VAL A 42 -1.95 1.14 12.97
N VAL A 43 -1.36 0.75 11.84
CA VAL A 43 -1.71 1.29 10.51
C VAL A 43 -3.11 0.81 10.10
N GLY A 44 -3.44 -0.46 10.35
CA GLY A 44 -4.75 -1.03 10.06
C GLY A 44 -5.87 -0.35 10.85
N SER A 45 -5.69 -0.15 12.16
CA SER A 45 -6.64 0.59 12.99
C SER A 45 -6.75 2.05 12.57
N GLY A 46 -5.63 2.72 12.29
CA GLY A 46 -5.64 4.10 11.82
C GLY A 46 -6.38 4.26 10.49
N MET A 47 -6.15 3.35 9.53
CA MET A 47 -6.85 3.32 8.25
C MET A 47 -8.35 3.07 8.43
N LEU A 48 -8.74 2.14 9.29
CA LEU A 48 -10.15 1.84 9.57
C LEU A 48 -10.85 3.06 10.18
N LEU A 49 -10.24 3.72 11.17
CA LEU A 49 -10.77 4.92 11.79
C LEU A 49 -10.90 6.07 10.77
N ALA A 50 -9.87 6.26 9.93
CA ALA A 50 -9.93 7.26 8.86
C ALA A 50 -11.07 6.96 7.88
N PHE A 51 -11.23 5.70 7.45
CA PHE A 51 -12.32 5.30 6.57
C PHE A 51 -13.70 5.56 7.19
N MET A 52 -13.90 5.17 8.46
CA MET A 52 -15.15 5.40 9.17
C MET A 52 -15.46 6.90 9.32
N ALA A 53 -14.47 7.70 9.71
CA ALA A 53 -14.63 9.16 9.80
C ALA A 53 -15.04 9.76 8.45
N MET A 54 -14.40 9.32 7.36
CA MET A 54 -14.74 9.77 6.01
C MET A 54 -16.12 9.31 5.56
N ALA A 55 -16.55 8.09 5.92
CA ALA A 55 -17.91 7.62 5.65
C ALA A 55 -18.97 8.47 6.36
N VAL A 56 -18.73 8.86 7.62
CA VAL A 56 -19.61 9.77 8.35
C VAL A 56 -19.64 11.15 7.69
N LEU A 57 -18.48 11.74 7.35
CA LEU A 57 -18.40 13.03 6.67
C LEU A 57 -19.10 13.02 5.31
N ALA A 58 -19.07 11.89 4.59
CA ALA A 58 -19.77 11.74 3.30
C ALA A 58 -21.30 11.87 3.43
N VAL A 59 -21.85 11.53 4.60
CA VAL A 59 -23.30 11.61 4.89
C VAL A 59 -23.69 12.94 5.54
N VAL A 60 -22.88 13.43 6.49
CA VAL A 60 -23.26 14.56 7.35
C VAL A 60 -22.90 15.93 6.75
N GLU A 61 -21.74 16.05 6.09
CA GLU A 61 -21.28 17.33 5.56
C GLU A 61 -21.98 17.69 4.26
N ARG A 62 -21.84 18.95 3.84
CA ARG A 62 -22.31 19.44 2.53
C ARG A 62 -21.18 20.08 1.73
N GLY A 63 -21.36 20.12 0.42
CA GLY A 63 -20.47 20.83 -0.50
C GLY A 63 -19.13 20.13 -0.72
N ALA A 64 -18.03 20.90 -0.70
CA ALA A 64 -16.71 20.38 -1.08
C ALA A 64 -16.18 19.30 -0.13
N ARG A 65 -16.43 19.41 1.18
CA ARG A 65 -16.01 18.39 2.16
C ARG A 65 -16.70 17.06 1.94
N GLN A 66 -18.01 17.10 1.67
CA GLN A 66 -18.80 15.92 1.35
C GLN A 66 -18.30 15.26 0.06
N ALA A 67 -18.04 16.06 -0.99
CA ALA A 67 -17.51 15.54 -2.25
C ALA A 67 -16.16 14.84 -2.05
N PHE A 68 -15.25 15.44 -1.27
CA PHE A 68 -13.97 14.82 -0.90
C PHE A 68 -14.18 13.47 -0.20
N ALA A 69 -15.07 13.44 0.79
CA ALA A 69 -15.36 12.24 1.57
C ALA A 69 -15.95 11.10 0.74
N ILE A 70 -16.89 11.40 -0.15
CA ILE A 70 -17.47 10.43 -1.09
C ILE A 70 -16.38 9.87 -2.02
N GLY A 71 -15.56 10.74 -2.62
CA GLY A 71 -14.48 10.31 -3.50
C GLY A 71 -13.46 9.41 -2.78
N PHE A 72 -13.12 9.74 -1.53
CA PHE A 72 -12.23 8.93 -0.71
C PHE A 72 -12.79 7.54 -0.45
N VAL A 73 -14.00 7.47 0.10
CA VAL A 73 -14.65 6.20 0.46
C VAL A 73 -14.83 5.32 -0.76
N LEU A 74 -15.27 5.90 -1.88
CA LEU A 74 -15.50 5.16 -3.12
C LEU A 74 -14.20 4.54 -3.65
N CYS A 75 -13.14 5.34 -3.83
CA CYS A 75 -11.87 4.83 -4.34
C CYS A 75 -11.20 3.83 -3.40
N ALA A 76 -11.21 4.10 -2.08
CA ALA A 76 -10.68 3.17 -1.08
C ALA A 76 -11.42 1.83 -1.10
N THR A 77 -12.75 1.86 -1.20
CA THR A 77 -13.59 0.66 -1.27
C THR A 77 -13.32 -0.14 -2.53
N ILE A 78 -13.29 0.52 -3.70
CA ILE A 78 -12.99 -0.15 -4.98
C ILE A 78 -11.64 -0.85 -4.91
N TYR A 79 -10.60 -0.15 -4.44
CA TYR A 79 -9.27 -0.75 -4.31
C TYR A 79 -9.26 -1.93 -3.34
N ARG A 80 -9.94 -1.80 -2.19
CA ARG A 80 -10.01 -2.88 -1.20
C ARG A 80 -10.75 -4.12 -1.74
N VAL A 81 -11.84 -3.93 -2.48
CA VAL A 81 -12.58 -5.01 -3.14
C VAL A 81 -11.70 -5.71 -4.17
N LEU A 82 -10.97 -4.95 -4.99
CA LEU A 82 -10.02 -5.51 -5.96
C LEU A 82 -8.96 -6.37 -5.26
N LEU A 83 -8.41 -5.89 -4.15
CA LEU A 83 -7.38 -6.59 -3.40
C LEU A 83 -7.88 -7.91 -2.78
N VAL A 84 -9.06 -7.88 -2.15
CA VAL A 84 -9.65 -9.07 -1.51
C VAL A 84 -10.06 -10.10 -2.56
N GLY A 85 -10.55 -9.66 -3.73
CA GLY A 85 -10.96 -10.56 -4.82
C GLY A 85 -9.82 -11.36 -5.45
N SER A 86 -8.57 -10.90 -5.30
CA SER A 86 -7.41 -11.48 -6.01
C SER A 86 -6.61 -12.52 -5.22
N GLY A 87 -6.73 -12.63 -3.90
CA GLY A 87 -6.11 -13.66 -3.02
C GLY A 87 -4.56 -13.73 -3.00
N GLN A 88 -3.93 -13.72 -4.18
CA GLN A 88 -2.50 -13.83 -4.44
C GLN A 88 -1.75 -12.51 -4.25
N GLU A 89 -2.44 -11.38 -4.08
CA GLU A 89 -1.76 -10.07 -3.95
C GLU A 89 -1.07 -9.88 -2.60
N MET A 90 -1.35 -10.74 -1.62
CA MET A 90 -0.61 -10.77 -0.36
C MET A 90 0.75 -11.46 -0.48
N ASP A 91 1.01 -12.14 -1.60
CA ASP A 91 2.31 -12.70 -1.93
C ASP A 91 3.02 -11.76 -2.94
N PRO A 92 4.21 -11.21 -2.60
CA PRO A 92 4.94 -10.31 -3.48
C PRO A 92 5.31 -10.95 -4.83
N TYR A 93 5.39 -12.27 -4.93
CA TYR A 93 5.81 -12.98 -6.15
C TYR A 93 4.63 -13.49 -6.98
N ALA A 94 3.45 -13.65 -6.38
CA ALA A 94 2.25 -14.11 -7.08
C ALA A 94 1.28 -12.97 -7.44
N GLY A 95 1.45 -11.78 -6.84
CA GLY A 95 0.62 -10.61 -7.11
C GLY A 95 0.65 -10.16 -8.58
N ARG A 96 -0.54 -9.90 -9.14
CA ARG A 96 -0.73 -9.49 -10.54
C ARG A 96 -1.01 -8.00 -10.68
N LEU A 97 -1.48 -7.34 -9.63
CA LEU A 97 -1.78 -5.92 -9.68
C LEU A 97 -0.49 -5.10 -9.91
N PRO A 98 -0.56 -4.00 -10.67
CA PRO A 98 0.59 -3.10 -10.84
C PRO A 98 1.14 -2.60 -9.49
N THR A 99 0.26 -2.43 -8.50
CA THR A 99 0.63 -2.02 -7.15
C THR A 99 1.44 -3.09 -6.42
N SER A 100 1.10 -4.37 -6.57
CA SER A 100 1.87 -5.49 -6.01
C SER A 100 3.24 -5.63 -6.66
N ARG A 101 3.35 -5.35 -7.96
CA ARG A 101 4.66 -5.30 -8.64
C ARG A 101 5.54 -4.17 -8.12
N LEU A 102 4.95 -3.01 -7.85
CA LEU A 102 5.66 -1.89 -7.23
C LEU A 102 6.12 -2.25 -5.80
N LEU A 103 5.23 -2.85 -5.01
CA LEU A 103 5.55 -3.31 -3.65
C LEU A 103 6.60 -4.40 -3.66
N ARG A 104 6.60 -5.30 -4.64
CA ARG A 104 7.65 -6.31 -4.81
C ARG A 104 9.03 -5.66 -4.96
N THR A 105 9.16 -4.63 -5.78
CA THR A 105 10.44 -3.91 -5.93
C THR A 105 10.89 -3.29 -4.60
N ALA A 106 9.96 -2.69 -3.85
CA ALA A 106 10.26 -2.14 -2.53
C ALA A 106 10.63 -3.25 -1.52
N TYR A 107 9.93 -4.39 -1.55
CA TYR A 107 10.21 -5.55 -0.70
C TYR A 107 11.61 -6.10 -0.98
N GLU A 108 11.95 -6.32 -2.25
CA GLU A 108 13.26 -6.84 -2.65
C GLU A 108 14.41 -5.91 -2.25
N ALA A 109 14.17 -4.60 -2.16
CA ALA A 109 15.15 -3.61 -1.71
C ALA A 109 15.37 -3.62 -0.19
N VAL A 110 14.36 -3.99 0.59
CA VAL A 110 14.36 -3.90 2.07
C VAL A 110 14.54 -5.27 2.74
N ARG A 111 14.23 -6.38 2.06
CA ARG A 111 14.31 -7.72 2.63
C ARG A 111 15.72 -8.06 3.08
N ASP A 112 15.82 -8.59 4.29
CA ASP A 112 16.99 -9.26 4.82
C ASP A 112 16.62 -10.73 5.10
N GLU A 113 17.27 -11.65 4.39
CA GLU A 113 17.11 -13.10 4.53
C GLU A 113 18.23 -13.67 5.43
N TRP A 114 17.85 -14.49 6.41
CA TRP A 114 18.78 -15.07 7.38
C TRP A 114 18.67 -16.59 7.38
N TYR A 115 19.84 -17.24 7.43
CA TYR A 115 19.96 -18.69 7.48
C TYR A 115 20.67 -19.08 8.76
N VAL A 116 20.33 -20.25 9.30
CA VAL A 116 21.03 -20.87 10.43
C VAL A 116 21.74 -22.10 9.91
N ASP A 117 23.06 -22.12 10.09
CA ASP A 117 23.87 -23.32 9.89
C ASP A 117 23.47 -24.36 10.95
N ALA A 118 23.07 -25.55 10.50
CA ALA A 118 22.59 -26.62 11.36
C ALA A 118 23.71 -27.26 12.20
N ALA A 119 24.96 -27.22 11.71
CA ALA A 119 26.10 -27.76 12.41
C ALA A 119 26.62 -26.79 13.49
N THR A 120 26.64 -25.49 13.19
CA THR A 120 27.26 -24.49 14.07
C THR A 120 26.26 -23.63 14.85
N GLY A 121 24.98 -23.63 14.46
CA GLY A 121 23.96 -22.73 15.01
C GLY A 121 24.17 -21.26 14.64
N ARG A 122 25.17 -20.93 13.82
CA ARG A 122 25.50 -19.54 13.47
C ARG A 122 24.50 -19.00 12.45
N ARG A 123 24.01 -17.80 12.72
CA ARG A 123 23.18 -17.04 11.79
C ARG A 123 24.06 -16.32 10.78
N PHE A 124 23.72 -16.42 9.50
CA PHE A 124 24.37 -15.65 8.45
C PHE A 124 23.32 -15.04 7.52
N ARG A 125 23.60 -13.84 6.98
CA ARG A 125 22.74 -13.22 5.96
C ARG A 125 23.02 -13.85 4.61
N ARG A 126 22.00 -13.91 3.75
CA ARG A 126 22.20 -14.29 2.35
C ARG A 126 23.27 -13.45 1.65
N ARG A 127 23.28 -12.15 1.93
CA ARG A 127 24.24 -11.19 1.35
C ARG A 127 25.68 -11.54 1.72
N ASP A 128 25.90 -12.07 2.91
CA ASP A 128 27.24 -12.37 3.42
C ASP A 128 27.76 -13.72 2.92
N ASN A 129 26.86 -14.67 2.63
CA ASN A 129 27.22 -15.99 2.13
C ASN A 129 26.17 -16.54 1.13
N PRO A 130 26.19 -16.06 -0.14
CA PRO A 130 25.20 -16.44 -1.14
C PRO A 130 25.26 -17.92 -1.49
N ALA A 131 26.46 -18.52 -1.50
CA ALA A 131 26.63 -19.94 -1.82
C ALA A 131 25.95 -20.86 -0.79
N ALA A 132 26.08 -20.57 0.50
CA ALA A 132 25.41 -21.34 1.56
C ALA A 132 23.89 -21.13 1.53
N ALA A 133 23.44 -19.91 1.26
CA ALA A 133 22.01 -19.62 1.10
C ALA A 133 21.39 -20.35 -0.10
N ASP A 134 22.08 -20.39 -1.23
CA ASP A 134 21.61 -21.10 -2.43
C ASP A 134 21.60 -22.62 -2.20
N ALA A 135 22.57 -23.17 -1.47
CA ALA A 135 22.57 -24.58 -1.05
C ALA A 135 21.38 -24.89 -0.14
N ALA A 136 21.11 -24.05 0.87
CA ALA A 136 19.96 -24.20 1.77
C ALA A 136 18.63 -24.16 1.00
N SER A 137 18.46 -23.19 0.09
CA SER A 137 17.21 -23.07 -0.69
C SER A 137 16.93 -24.25 -1.62
N LYS A 138 17.97 -24.81 -2.26
CA LYS A 138 17.84 -26.03 -3.08
C LYS A 138 17.46 -27.23 -2.22
N GLN A 139 18.02 -27.32 -1.01
CA GLN A 139 17.72 -28.39 -0.08
C GLN A 139 16.28 -28.30 0.44
N ASP A 140 15.79 -27.11 0.77
CA ASP A 140 14.39 -26.87 1.13
C ASP A 140 13.42 -27.25 0.00
N ALA A 141 13.76 -26.89 -1.25
CA ALA A 141 12.96 -27.26 -2.43
C ALA A 141 12.90 -28.77 -2.65
N LEU A 142 14.04 -29.46 -2.52
CA LEU A 142 14.11 -30.93 -2.59
C LEU A 142 13.31 -31.56 -1.44
N GLN A 143 13.40 -31.04 -0.23
CA GLN A 143 12.66 -31.54 0.92
C GLN A 143 11.15 -31.37 0.75
N GLN A 144 10.68 -30.25 0.19
CA GLN A 144 9.27 -30.07 -0.17
C GLN A 144 8.81 -31.08 -1.23
N GLN A 145 9.61 -31.34 -2.27
CA GLN A 145 9.29 -32.35 -3.28
C GLN A 145 9.24 -33.77 -2.69
N LEU A 146 10.17 -34.10 -1.79
CA LEU A 146 10.32 -35.43 -1.21
C LEU A 146 9.35 -35.72 -0.05
N SER A 147 8.83 -34.68 0.62
CA SER A 147 7.88 -34.81 1.73
C SER A 147 6.55 -35.49 1.36
N GLY A 148 6.26 -35.65 0.07
CA GLY A 148 5.11 -36.43 -0.39
C GLY A 148 5.33 -37.95 -0.46
N TRP A 149 6.58 -38.45 -0.46
CA TRP A 149 6.88 -39.83 -0.86
C TRP A 149 7.95 -40.57 -0.03
N THR A 150 8.64 -39.95 0.94
CA THR A 150 9.73 -40.63 1.67
C THR A 150 9.57 -40.63 3.20
N PRO A 151 9.59 -41.81 3.86
CA PRO A 151 9.66 -41.89 5.32
C PRO A 151 11.06 -41.50 5.81
N LEU A 152 11.06 -40.50 6.69
CA LEU A 152 12.11 -39.97 7.58
C LEU A 152 13.52 -40.58 7.49
N GLY A 153 14.53 -39.76 7.15
CA GLY A 153 15.83 -39.90 7.81
C GLY A 153 17.11 -39.38 7.15
N ALA A 154 17.19 -39.12 5.83
CA ALA A 154 18.51 -39.17 5.17
C ALA A 154 19.17 -37.86 4.72
N LEU A 155 18.48 -36.70 4.75
CA LEU A 155 19.13 -35.45 4.37
C LEU A 155 19.46 -34.63 5.63
N LYS A 156 20.70 -34.77 6.11
CA LYS A 156 21.28 -33.81 7.08
C LYS A 156 21.38 -32.47 6.37
N ALA A 157 20.43 -31.57 6.62
CA ALA A 157 20.55 -30.17 6.24
C ALA A 157 21.76 -29.56 6.94
N THR A 158 22.66 -28.96 6.17
CA THR A 158 23.82 -28.23 6.70
C THR A 158 23.44 -26.78 7.05
N ALA A 159 22.37 -26.25 6.46
CA ALA A 159 21.73 -25.01 6.87
C ALA A 159 20.23 -25.07 6.59
N TYR A 160 19.44 -24.36 7.39
CA TYR A 160 18.00 -24.23 7.19
C TYR A 160 17.58 -22.75 7.19
N TYR A 161 16.51 -22.44 6.47
CA TYR A 161 15.93 -21.11 6.44
C TYR A 161 15.41 -20.73 7.83
N ALA A 162 15.92 -19.63 8.39
CA ALA A 162 15.60 -19.21 9.75
C ALA A 162 14.54 -18.11 9.80
N GLY A 163 14.37 -17.36 8.71
CA GLY A 163 13.33 -16.35 8.58
C GLY A 163 13.70 -15.21 7.64
N GLU A 164 12.70 -14.39 7.37
CA GLU A 164 12.82 -13.15 6.62
C GLU A 164 12.36 -11.98 7.49
N LYS A 165 13.01 -10.83 7.32
CA LYS A 165 12.51 -9.56 7.81
C LYS A 165 12.53 -8.54 6.66
N PRO A 166 11.43 -7.81 6.43
CA PRO A 166 10.11 -7.98 7.04
C PRO A 166 9.40 -9.27 6.59
N VAL A 167 8.36 -9.71 7.32
CA VAL A 167 7.52 -10.85 6.90
C VAL A 167 6.76 -10.45 5.63
N ARG A 168 6.78 -11.30 4.59
CA ARG A 168 6.16 -10.99 3.28
C ARG A 168 4.72 -10.51 3.40
N ALA A 169 3.88 -11.31 4.08
CA ALA A 169 2.45 -11.04 4.17
C ALA A 169 2.16 -9.71 4.89
N GLU A 170 2.90 -9.41 5.95
CA GLU A 170 2.75 -8.16 6.72
C GLU A 170 3.21 -6.95 5.91
N PHE A 171 4.35 -7.07 5.22
CA PHE A 171 4.85 -6.03 4.32
C PHE A 171 3.85 -5.71 3.21
N MET A 172 3.33 -6.75 2.55
CA MET A 172 2.34 -6.58 1.48
C MET A 172 1.04 -5.99 2.00
N ALA A 173 0.54 -6.46 3.16
CA ALA A 173 -0.65 -5.92 3.78
C ALA A 173 -0.51 -4.44 4.13
N LEU A 174 0.62 -4.04 4.73
CA LEU A 174 0.94 -2.64 5.03
C LEU A 174 1.07 -1.79 3.77
N GLY A 175 1.82 -2.27 2.77
CA GLY A 175 1.98 -1.59 1.49
C GLY A 175 0.63 -1.33 0.82
N HIS A 176 -0.24 -2.35 0.76
CA HIS A 176 -1.58 -2.19 0.19
C HIS A 176 -2.49 -1.28 1.03
N ALA A 177 -2.37 -1.28 2.36
CA ALA A 177 -3.09 -0.33 3.21
C ALA A 177 -2.70 1.13 2.89
N LEU A 178 -1.40 1.41 2.76
CA LEU A 178 -0.89 2.74 2.38
C LEU A 178 -1.38 3.16 0.99
N ILE A 179 -1.33 2.24 0.01
CA ILE A 179 -1.83 2.50 -1.35
C ILE A 179 -3.34 2.75 -1.34
N THR A 180 -4.10 2.05 -0.50
CA THR A 180 -5.55 2.28 -0.35
C THR A 180 -5.83 3.70 0.16
N CYS A 181 -5.09 4.14 1.19
CA CYS A 181 -5.19 5.51 1.71
C CYS A 181 -4.85 6.55 0.65
N LEU A 182 -3.77 6.32 -0.13
CA LEU A 182 -3.38 7.21 -1.22
C LEU A 182 -4.45 7.27 -2.32
N ALA A 183 -4.99 6.12 -2.74
CA ALA A 183 -6.07 6.04 -3.72
C ALA A 183 -7.33 6.76 -3.25
N GLY A 184 -7.70 6.60 -1.98
CA GLY A 184 -8.77 7.35 -1.35
C GLY A 184 -8.51 8.87 -1.39
N TYR A 185 -7.33 9.31 -0.95
CA TYR A 185 -6.99 10.73 -0.96
C TYR A 185 -7.07 11.34 -2.37
N LEU A 186 -6.51 10.67 -3.39
CA LEU A 186 -6.58 11.11 -4.77
C LEU A 186 -8.03 11.13 -5.31
N GLY A 187 -8.82 10.11 -4.99
CA GLY A 187 -10.25 10.05 -5.31
C GLY A 187 -11.04 11.22 -4.72
N GLY A 188 -10.76 11.55 -3.46
CA GLY A 188 -11.35 12.71 -2.80
C GLY A 188 -10.99 14.02 -3.47
N ARG A 189 -9.71 14.24 -3.80
CA ARG A 189 -9.25 15.45 -4.53
C ARG A 189 -9.93 15.59 -5.90
N PHE A 190 -10.06 14.48 -6.62
CA PHE A 190 -10.76 14.45 -7.90
C PHE A 190 -12.25 14.81 -7.75
N ALA A 191 -12.94 14.25 -6.75
CA ALA A 191 -14.34 14.57 -6.50
C ALA A 191 -14.58 16.05 -6.17
N VAL A 192 -13.68 16.68 -5.40
CA VAL A 192 -13.72 18.14 -5.14
C VAL A 192 -13.55 18.94 -6.42
N PHE A 193 -12.63 18.53 -7.29
CA PHE A 193 -12.43 19.19 -8.59
C PHE A 193 -13.70 19.15 -9.45
N VAL A 194 -14.35 17.97 -9.53
CA VAL A 194 -15.62 17.80 -10.26
C VAL A 194 -16.72 18.68 -9.65
N TYR A 195 -16.85 18.67 -8.32
CA TYR A 195 -17.83 19.50 -7.60
C TYR A 195 -17.62 21.00 -7.87
N ALA A 196 -16.38 21.50 -7.78
CA ALA A 196 -16.05 22.90 -8.06
C ALA A 196 -16.30 23.28 -9.53
N GLY A 197 -16.14 22.33 -10.46
CA GLY A 197 -16.51 22.51 -11.87
C GLY A 197 -18.02 22.75 -12.03
N ARG A 198 -18.85 21.96 -11.34
CA ARG A 198 -20.31 22.08 -11.37
C ARG A 198 -20.79 23.43 -10.82
N VAL A 199 -20.33 23.82 -9.64
CA VAL A 199 -20.73 25.09 -9.00
C VAL A 199 -20.41 26.29 -9.90
N ARG A 200 -19.25 26.29 -10.57
CA ARG A 200 -18.88 27.36 -11.53
C ARG A 200 -19.83 27.43 -12.72
N ARG A 201 -20.28 26.29 -13.26
CA ARG A 201 -21.23 26.27 -14.38
C ARG A 201 -22.60 26.79 -13.98
N GLU A 202 -23.08 26.42 -12.78
CA GLU A 202 -24.34 26.91 -12.22
C GLU A 202 -24.30 28.43 -12.01
N ALA A 203 -23.18 28.97 -11.50
CA ALA A 203 -22.99 30.41 -11.35
C ALA A 203 -23.02 31.16 -12.69
N LEU A 204 -22.30 30.67 -13.70
CA LEU A 204 -22.28 31.30 -15.03
C LEU A 204 -23.67 31.28 -15.70
N ALA A 205 -24.41 30.18 -15.58
CA ALA A 205 -25.76 30.07 -16.12
C ALA A 205 -26.73 31.07 -15.47
N SER A 206 -26.57 31.32 -14.16
CA SER A 206 -27.40 32.31 -13.45
C SER A 206 -27.13 33.75 -13.90
N THR A 207 -25.88 34.10 -14.27
CA THR A 207 -25.53 35.44 -14.76
C THR A 207 -26.15 35.72 -16.13
N THR A 208 -26.18 34.72 -17.03
CA THR A 208 -26.76 34.88 -18.37
C THR A 208 -28.29 34.99 -18.38
N ALA A 209 -28.96 34.53 -17.32
CA ALA A 209 -30.42 34.46 -17.26
C ALA A 209 -31.10 35.72 -16.70
N THR A 210 -30.38 36.85 -16.58
CA THR A 210 -30.96 38.12 -16.11
C THR A 210 -31.45 38.93 -17.32
N PRO A 211 -32.74 38.89 -17.69
CA PRO A 211 -33.27 39.72 -18.78
C PRO A 211 -33.20 41.21 -18.41
N LEU A 212 -32.79 42.03 -19.37
CA LEU A 212 -32.83 43.50 -19.31
C LEU A 212 -34.26 44.03 -19.34
#